data_AF-A0A0A2M332-F1
#
_entry.id   AF-A0A0A2M332-F1
#
_cell.length_a   1.000
_cell.length_b   1.000
_cell.length_c   1.000
_cell.angle_alpha   90.00
_cell.angle_beta   90.00
_cell.angle_gamma   90.00
#
_symmetry.space_group_name_H-M   'P 1'
#
loop_
_entity.id
_entity.type
_entity.pdbx_description
1 polymer ?
#
loop_
_entity_poly.entity_id
_entity_poly.type
_entity_poly.pdbx_seq_one_letter_code
_entity_poly.pdbx_strand_id
1 'polypeptide(L)'
;MNAKSTCTIGLAFFLLSYILFSLGSKQMYFQKPIDFAHWFNLIGAVLLFSFNRVFPKNTLNSVASFVTTLGIIAHVGLCTIDFIMWSFGNNDSAKVALSEHISNTPAIVYPFVIIGPSLLYIGLALHAANFIKTNTLSALMVIAVAPAVGISFFVLKNGICMVVSCLVFALGLLLLLNRKEADKTIA
;
A
#
# COMPACT_ATOMS: atom_id res chain seq x y z
N MET A 1 0.50 -20.76 -7.87
CA MET A 1 0.15 -19.42 -8.42
C MET A 1 1.40 -18.80 -9.04
N ASN A 2 1.25 -18.12 -10.19
CA ASN A 2 2.37 -17.34 -10.75
C ASN A 2 2.50 -15.98 -10.01
N ALA A 3 3.67 -15.35 -10.12
CA ALA A 3 3.95 -14.09 -9.40
C ALA A 3 3.00 -12.95 -9.82
N LYS A 4 2.59 -12.91 -11.10
CA LYS A 4 1.62 -11.94 -11.61
C LYS A 4 0.25 -12.06 -10.93
N SER A 5 -0.30 -13.27 -10.84
CA SER A 5 -1.57 -13.55 -10.14
C SER A 5 -1.48 -13.15 -8.66
N THR A 6 -0.34 -13.41 -8.02
CA THR A 6 -0.11 -13.02 -6.63
C THR A 6 -0.14 -11.49 -6.46
N CYS A 7 0.49 -10.74 -7.37
CA CYS A 7 0.44 -9.28 -7.37
C CYS A 7 -0.99 -8.76 -7.60
N THR A 8 -1.73 -9.35 -8.55
CA THR A 8 -3.12 -8.97 -8.84
C THR A 8 -4.03 -9.17 -7.62
N ILE A 9 -3.91 -10.32 -6.95
CA ILE A 9 -4.66 -10.60 -5.73
C ILE A 9 -4.25 -9.63 -4.61
N GLY A 10 -2.95 -9.37 -4.46
CA GLY A 10 -2.45 -8.37 -3.51
C GLY A 10 -3.04 -6.99 -3.74
N LEU A 11 -3.05 -6.50 -4.98
CA LEU A 11 -3.66 -5.23 -5.35
C LEU A 11 -5.17 -5.20 -5.09
N ALA A 12 -5.87 -6.32 -5.33
CA ALA A 12 -7.31 -6.42 -5.07
C ALA A 12 -7.61 -6.30 -3.56
N PHE A 13 -6.88 -7.03 -2.71
CA PHE A 13 -7.02 -6.92 -1.26
C PHE A 13 -6.68 -5.52 -0.75
N PHE A 14 -5.62 -4.92 -1.28
CA PHE A 14 -5.20 -3.58 -0.93
C PHE A 14 -6.26 -2.53 -1.35
N LEU A 15 -6.81 -2.62 -2.56
CA LEU A 15 -7.89 -1.72 -2.97
C LEU A 15 -9.15 -1.91 -2.11
N LEU A 16 -9.48 -3.15 -1.77
CA LEU A 16 -10.64 -3.47 -0.95
C LEU A 16 -10.50 -2.91 0.47
N SER A 17 -9.31 -2.95 1.07
CA SER A 17 -9.08 -2.30 2.38
C SER A 17 -9.30 -0.79 2.31
N TYR A 18 -8.84 -0.14 1.24
CA TYR A 18 -9.06 1.30 1.02
C TYR A 18 -10.54 1.65 0.84
N ILE A 19 -11.31 0.80 0.14
CA ILE A 19 -12.77 0.95 0.06
C ILE A 19 -13.38 0.84 1.46
N LEU A 20 -13.00 -0.16 2.25
CA LEU A 20 -13.49 -0.33 3.63
C LEU A 20 -13.15 0.87 4.52
N PHE A 21 -11.93 1.40 4.44
CA PHE A 21 -11.53 2.61 5.17
C PHE A 21 -12.37 3.84 4.78
N SER A 22 -12.78 3.95 3.51
CA SER A 22 -13.59 5.08 3.05
C SER A 22 -15.03 5.09 3.56
N LEU A 23 -15.57 3.92 3.93
CA LEU A 23 -16.91 3.79 4.49
C LEU A 23 -16.99 4.32 5.93
N GLY A 24 -15.85 4.49 6.60
CA GLY A 24 -15.71 5.18 7.88
C GLY A 24 -16.47 4.56 9.05
N SER A 25 -16.67 5.36 10.11
CA SER A 25 -17.31 4.97 11.37
C SER A 25 -18.80 4.64 11.27
N LYS A 26 -19.46 4.94 10.14
CA LYS A 26 -20.87 4.59 9.89
C LYS A 26 -21.10 3.07 9.78
N GLN A 27 -20.03 2.31 9.53
CA GLN A 27 -20.05 0.85 9.50
C GLN A 27 -19.10 0.23 10.54
N MET A 28 -19.06 0.81 11.75
CA MET A 28 -18.47 0.16 12.95
C MET A 28 -19.02 -1.27 13.20
N TYR A 29 -20.16 -1.60 12.58
CA TYR A 29 -20.78 -2.92 12.54
C TYR A 29 -20.10 -3.96 11.62
N PHE A 30 -19.34 -3.58 10.59
CA PHE A 30 -18.66 -4.55 9.70
C PHE A 30 -17.26 -4.96 10.20
N GLN A 31 -16.75 -4.31 11.26
CA GLN A 31 -15.49 -4.69 11.91
C GLN A 31 -15.69 -5.63 13.10
N LYS A 32 -16.90 -6.17 13.28
CA LYS A 32 -17.19 -7.31 14.16
C LYS A 32 -17.67 -8.48 13.30
N PRO A 33 -17.13 -9.69 13.50
CA PRO A 33 -16.22 -10.09 14.59
C PRO A 33 -14.74 -9.74 14.35
N ILE A 34 -14.34 -9.35 13.14
CA ILE A 34 -12.94 -9.20 12.73
C ILE A 34 -12.73 -7.86 12.02
N ASP A 35 -11.57 -7.23 12.22
CA ASP A 35 -11.17 -6.02 11.48
C ASP A 35 -10.74 -6.32 10.03
N PHE A 36 -11.71 -6.58 9.17
CA PHE A 36 -11.45 -6.92 7.76
C PHE A 36 -10.66 -5.86 7.01
N ALA A 37 -10.81 -4.58 7.37
CA ALA A 37 -10.12 -3.49 6.69
C ALA A 37 -8.60 -3.61 6.86
N HIS A 38 -8.13 -3.75 8.10
CA HIS A 38 -6.71 -3.90 8.38
C HIS A 38 -6.17 -5.29 7.98
N TRP A 39 -6.98 -6.36 8.06
CA TRP A 39 -6.58 -7.68 7.55
C TRP A 39 -6.37 -7.69 6.04
N PHE A 40 -7.26 -7.09 5.27
CA PHE A 40 -7.09 -6.98 3.81
C PHE A 40 -5.90 -6.08 3.46
N ASN A 41 -5.67 -5.02 4.23
CA ASN A 41 -4.50 -4.16 4.03
C ASN A 41 -3.20 -4.95 4.26
N LEU A 42 -3.13 -5.72 5.35
CA LEU A 42 -1.98 -6.57 5.68
C LEU A 42 -1.72 -7.64 4.62
N ILE A 43 -2.75 -8.42 4.26
CA ILE A 43 -2.66 -9.48 3.24
C ILE A 43 -2.26 -8.86 1.90
N GLY A 44 -2.89 -7.75 1.52
CA GLY A 44 -2.56 -6.99 0.33
C GLY A 44 -1.08 -6.62 0.31
N ALA A 45 -0.59 -5.90 1.32
CA ALA A 45 0.80 -5.47 1.43
C ALA A 45 1.80 -6.63 1.34
N VAL A 46 1.56 -7.74 2.04
CA VAL A 46 2.45 -8.91 2.00
C VAL A 46 2.49 -9.55 0.61
N LEU A 47 1.34 -9.69 -0.06
CA LEU A 47 1.29 -10.27 -1.41
C LEU A 47 1.97 -9.38 -2.46
N LEU A 48 1.96 -8.06 -2.26
CA LEU A 48 2.67 -7.09 -3.11
C LEU A 48 4.20 -7.28 -3.08
N PHE A 49 4.76 -8.03 -2.13
CA PHE A 49 6.17 -8.46 -2.17
C PHE A 49 6.53 -9.17 -3.49
N SER A 50 5.56 -9.84 -4.11
CA SER A 50 5.72 -10.53 -5.38
C SER A 50 6.16 -9.61 -6.53
N PHE A 51 5.93 -8.29 -6.44
CA PHE A 51 6.39 -7.32 -7.44
C PHE A 51 7.91 -7.34 -7.63
N ASN A 52 8.66 -7.64 -6.56
CA ASN A 52 10.12 -7.78 -6.61
C ASN A 52 10.58 -8.90 -7.56
N ARG A 53 9.70 -9.84 -7.93
CA ARG A 53 9.98 -10.96 -8.84
C ARG A 53 9.43 -10.75 -10.25
N VAL A 54 8.55 -9.78 -10.47
CA VAL A 54 7.86 -9.58 -11.76
C VAL A 54 8.56 -8.55 -12.65
N PHE A 55 9.19 -7.55 -12.05
CA PHE A 55 9.84 -6.47 -12.78
C PHE A 55 11.29 -6.80 -13.18
N PRO A 56 11.83 -6.16 -14.25
CA PRO A 56 13.12 -6.50 -14.83
C PRO A 56 14.27 -6.31 -13.85
N LYS A 57 15.24 -7.23 -13.87
CA LYS A 57 16.40 -7.16 -12.99
C LYS A 57 17.41 -6.13 -13.51
N ASN A 58 17.40 -4.94 -12.93
CA ASN A 58 18.41 -3.89 -13.13
C ASN A 58 18.69 -3.17 -11.80
N THR A 59 19.63 -2.21 -11.81
CA THR A 59 20.04 -1.47 -10.59
C THR A 59 18.87 -0.72 -9.94
N LEU A 60 18.03 -0.06 -10.74
CA LEU A 60 16.84 0.63 -10.26
C LEU A 60 15.85 -0.34 -9.60
N ASN A 61 15.63 -1.51 -10.20
CA ASN A 61 14.76 -2.55 -9.66
C ASN A 61 15.31 -3.16 -8.36
N SER A 62 16.63 -3.22 -8.19
CA SER A 62 17.25 -3.63 -6.92
C SER A 62 16.92 -2.62 -5.82
N VAL A 63 17.05 -1.31 -6.10
CA VAL A 63 16.65 -0.24 -5.17
C VAL A 63 15.14 -0.30 -4.89
N ALA A 64 14.31 -0.41 -5.94
CA ALA A 64 12.86 -0.52 -5.82
C ALA A 64 12.45 -1.73 -4.95
N SER A 65 13.12 -2.88 -5.12
CA SER A 65 12.85 -4.09 -4.36
C SER A 65 13.23 -3.94 -2.89
N PHE A 66 14.37 -3.31 -2.60
CA PHE A 66 14.79 -3.00 -1.24
C PHE A 66 13.77 -2.08 -0.55
N VAL A 67 13.42 -0.96 -1.19
CA VAL A 67 12.46 0.02 -0.66
C VAL A 67 11.06 -0.60 -0.47
N THR A 68 10.59 -1.40 -1.44
CA THR A 68 9.32 -2.13 -1.33
C THR A 68 9.34 -3.08 -0.14
N THR A 69 10.44 -3.80 0.08
CA THR A 69 10.58 -4.74 1.20
C THR A 69 10.49 -4.01 2.55
N LEU A 70 11.19 -2.88 2.70
CA LEU A 70 11.10 -2.04 3.89
C LEU A 70 9.68 -1.52 4.10
N GLY A 71 9.00 -1.10 3.03
CA GLY A 71 7.61 -0.65 3.08
C GLY A 71 6.62 -1.72 3.53
N ILE A 72 6.84 -2.97 3.14
CA ILE A 72 6.03 -4.11 3.58
C ILE A 72 6.26 -4.40 5.06
N ILE A 73 7.52 -4.43 5.51
CA ILE A 73 7.86 -4.60 6.94
C ILE A 73 7.18 -3.51 7.77
N ALA A 74 7.23 -2.27 7.29
CA ALA A 74 6.57 -1.16 7.97
C ALA A 74 5.04 -1.27 7.97
N HIS A 75 4.42 -1.68 6.85
CA HIS A 75 2.98 -1.92 6.77
C HIS A 75 2.52 -3.04 7.71
N VAL A 76 3.32 -4.10 7.87
CA VAL A 76 3.04 -5.17 8.84
C VAL A 76 3.03 -4.59 10.26
N GLY A 77 4.01 -3.74 10.59
CA GLY A 77 4.06 -3.04 11.87
C GLY A 77 2.85 -2.12 12.09
N LEU A 78 2.48 -1.31 11.08
CA LEU A 78 1.30 -0.44 11.13
C LEU A 78 0.02 -1.24 11.38
N CYS A 79 -0.24 -2.28 10.59
CA CYS A 79 -1.44 -3.11 10.75
C CYS A 79 -1.45 -3.82 12.12
N THR A 80 -0.29 -4.17 12.66
CA THR A 80 -0.19 -4.74 14.01
C THR A 80 -0.63 -3.73 15.08
N ILE A 81 -0.18 -2.47 14.95
CA ILE A 81 -0.65 -1.37 15.82
C ILE A 81 -2.16 -1.18 15.69
N ASP A 82 -2.68 -1.19 14.46
CA ASP A 82 -4.12 -1.04 14.20
C ASP A 82 -4.94 -2.17 14.82
N PHE A 83 -4.47 -3.42 14.76
CA PHE A 83 -5.14 -4.54 15.43
C PHE A 83 -5.12 -4.41 16.95
N ILE A 84 -4.03 -3.91 17.53
CA ILE A 84 -3.97 -3.65 18.97
C ILE A 84 -5.00 -2.56 19.32
N MET A 85 -5.05 -1.46 18.56
CA MET A 85 -6.05 -0.39 18.76
C MET A 85 -7.49 -0.89 18.60
N TRP A 86 -7.75 -1.75 17.61
CA TRP A 86 -9.06 -2.38 17.40
C TRP A 86 -9.45 -3.30 18.56
N SER A 87 -8.50 -4.02 19.16
CA SER A 87 -8.78 -4.98 20.25
C SER A 87 -9.36 -4.32 21.51
N PHE A 88 -9.17 -3.01 21.70
CA PHE A 88 -9.80 -2.25 22.78
C PHE A 88 -11.31 -2.01 22.61
N GLY A 89 -11.91 -2.33 21.46
CA GLY A 89 -13.35 -2.28 21.25
C GLY A 89 -13.93 -0.88 21.45
N ASN A 90 -14.77 -0.69 22.48
CA ASN A 90 -15.38 0.61 22.79
C ASN A 90 -14.63 1.39 23.89
N ASN A 91 -13.46 0.90 24.34
CA ASN A 91 -12.67 1.59 25.35
C ASN A 91 -11.81 2.70 24.72
N ASP A 92 -12.45 3.82 24.41
CA ASP A 92 -11.78 4.92 23.70
C ASP A 92 -10.70 5.60 24.55
N SER A 93 -10.81 5.61 25.89
CA SER A 93 -9.76 6.16 26.75
C SER A 93 -8.46 5.35 26.67
N ALA A 94 -8.54 4.01 26.62
CA ALA A 94 -7.38 3.15 26.45
C ALA A 94 -6.74 3.33 25.06
N LYS A 95 -7.55 3.51 24.00
CA LYS A 95 -7.03 3.80 22.65
C LYS A 95 -6.29 5.13 22.59
N VAL A 96 -6.83 6.16 23.24
CA VAL A 96 -6.17 7.49 23.31
C VAL A 96 -4.85 7.37 24.05
N ALA A 97 -4.80 6.69 25.20
CA ALA A 97 -3.57 6.49 25.96
C ALA A 97 -2.50 5.73 25.15
N LEU A 98 -2.89 4.69 24.41
CA LEU A 98 -1.99 3.96 23.52
C LEU A 98 -1.48 4.85 22.38
N SER A 99 -2.37 5.61 21.74
CA SER A 99 -2.02 6.52 20.65
C SER A 99 -1.02 7.59 21.12
N GLU A 100 -1.22 8.15 22.31
CA GLU A 100 -0.30 9.09 22.93
C GLU A 100 1.06 8.44 23.23
N HIS A 101 1.08 7.24 23.81
CA HIS A 101 2.31 6.52 24.08
C HIS A 101 3.12 6.22 22.81
N ILE A 102 2.46 5.76 21.74
CA ILE A 102 3.10 5.51 20.45
C ILE A 102 3.64 6.82 19.87
N SER A 103 2.84 7.89 19.88
CA SER A 103 3.23 9.19 19.36
C SER A 103 4.45 9.77 20.07
N ASN A 104 4.59 9.49 21.37
CA ASN A 104 5.74 9.89 22.19
C ASN A 104 6.92 8.91 22.14
N THR A 105 6.85 7.85 21.31
CA THR A 105 7.91 6.85 21.16
C THR A 105 8.50 6.90 19.73
N PRO A 106 9.51 7.76 19.47
CA PRO A 106 10.14 7.93 18.16
C PRO A 106 10.53 6.63 17.46
N ALA A 107 11.05 5.66 18.21
CA ALA A 107 11.51 4.36 17.70
C ALA A 107 10.37 3.49 17.13
N ILE A 108 9.11 3.83 17.41
CA ILE A 108 7.92 3.15 16.87
C ILE A 108 7.24 4.03 15.83
N VAL A 109 6.95 5.29 16.16
CA VAL A 109 6.13 6.17 15.32
C VAL A 109 6.79 6.49 13.98
N TYR A 110 8.10 6.73 13.92
CA TYR A 110 8.77 7.00 12.66
C TYR A 110 8.81 5.80 11.71
N PRO A 111 9.32 4.63 12.11
CA PRO A 111 9.41 3.49 11.20
C PRO A 111 8.04 2.90 10.84
N PHE A 112 7.05 2.90 11.73
CA PHE A 112 5.82 2.16 11.50
C PHE A 112 4.59 3.03 11.19
N VAL A 113 4.59 4.30 11.57
CA VAL A 113 3.39 5.16 11.40
C VAL A 113 3.63 6.25 10.36
N ILE A 114 4.76 6.96 10.45
CA ILE A 114 5.00 8.16 9.63
C ILE A 114 5.70 7.84 8.31
N ILE A 115 6.86 7.19 8.36
CA ILE A 115 7.76 7.07 7.19
C ILE A 115 7.57 5.73 6.50
N GLY A 116 7.65 4.64 7.27
CA GLY A 116 7.79 3.32 6.68
C GLY A 116 6.62 2.88 5.81
N PRO A 117 5.34 3.09 6.17
CA PRO A 117 4.23 2.73 5.29
C PRO A 117 4.34 3.39 3.91
N SER A 118 4.78 4.66 3.84
CA SER A 118 4.98 5.37 2.56
C SER A 118 6.04 4.70 1.67
N LEU A 119 7.01 3.97 2.24
CA LEU A 119 8.03 3.26 1.46
C LEU A 119 7.42 2.18 0.55
N LEU A 120 6.26 1.61 0.89
CA LEU A 120 5.59 0.64 0.00
C LEU A 120 5.21 1.31 -1.33
N TYR A 121 4.58 2.47 -1.25
CA TYR A 121 4.17 3.26 -2.42
C TYR A 121 5.37 3.75 -3.22
N ILE A 122 6.41 4.23 -2.53
CA ILE A 122 7.65 4.69 -3.16
C ILE A 122 8.33 3.54 -3.89
N GLY A 123 8.46 2.37 -3.25
CA GLY A 123 9.05 1.18 -3.84
C GLY A 123 8.33 0.73 -5.12
N LEU A 124 6.99 0.68 -5.06
CA LEU A 124 6.16 0.35 -6.23
C LEU A 124 6.21 1.42 -7.34
N ALA A 125 6.34 2.70 -6.98
CA ALA A 125 6.56 3.78 -7.96
C ALA A 125 7.95 3.68 -8.63
N LEU A 126 8.99 3.34 -7.87
CA LEU A 126 10.33 3.09 -8.42
C LEU A 126 10.34 1.89 -9.38
N HIS A 127 9.59 0.84 -9.04
CA HIS A 127 9.34 -0.28 -9.95
C HIS A 127 8.71 0.19 -11.26
N ALA A 128 7.67 1.04 -11.18
CA ALA A 128 7.00 1.62 -12.35
C ALA A 128 7.88 2.56 -13.19
N ALA A 129 8.86 3.24 -12.56
CA ALA A 129 9.78 4.14 -13.25
C ALA A 129 10.63 3.45 -14.34
N ASN A 130 10.87 2.13 -14.21
CA ASN A 130 11.50 1.32 -15.26
C ASN A 130 10.74 1.35 -16.60
N PHE A 131 9.45 1.69 -16.57
CA PHE A 131 8.57 1.66 -17.72
C PHE A 131 8.17 3.04 -18.22
N ILE A 132 8.77 4.12 -17.70
CA ILE A 132 8.37 5.48 -18.07
C ILE A 132 8.53 5.77 -19.57
N LYS A 133 9.49 5.11 -20.24
CA LYS A 133 9.71 5.25 -21.68
C LYS A 133 8.89 4.30 -22.54
N THR A 134 8.48 3.14 -22.01
CA THR A 134 7.82 2.07 -22.80
C THR A 134 6.32 1.99 -22.57
N ASN A 135 5.87 2.32 -21.36
CA ASN A 135 4.46 2.32 -20.94
C ASN A 135 4.20 3.60 -20.12
N THR A 136 4.45 4.76 -20.72
CA THR A 136 4.47 6.07 -20.04
C THR A 136 3.20 6.37 -19.27
N LEU A 137 2.02 6.14 -19.87
CA LEU A 137 0.74 6.42 -19.21
C LEU A 137 0.60 5.61 -17.92
N SER A 138 0.77 4.29 -17.99
CA SER A 138 0.66 3.41 -16.83
C SER A 138 1.72 3.70 -15.76
N ALA A 139 2.95 4.05 -16.17
CA ALA A 139 3.99 4.46 -15.24
C ALA A 139 3.66 5.78 -14.53
N LEU A 140 3.14 6.78 -15.25
CA LEU A 140 2.71 8.05 -14.66
C LEU A 140 1.53 7.90 -13.72
N MET A 141 0.56 7.02 -14.05
CA MET A 141 -0.55 6.68 -13.14
C MET A 141 -0.06 6.15 -11.78
N VAL A 142 1.10 5.49 -11.73
CA VAL A 142 1.67 5.02 -10.46
C VAL A 142 2.51 6.12 -9.81
N ILE A 143 3.45 6.71 -10.54
CA ILE A 143 4.45 7.64 -9.99
C ILE A 143 3.81 8.94 -9.51
N ALA A 144 2.92 9.53 -10.30
CA ALA A 144 2.30 10.81 -9.96
C ALA A 144 1.21 10.67 -8.89
N VAL A 145 0.57 9.50 -8.80
CA VAL A 145 -0.55 9.24 -7.88
C VAL A 145 -0.08 8.67 -6.54
N ALA A 146 1.11 8.06 -6.46
CA ALA A 146 1.66 7.56 -5.19
C ALA A 146 1.64 8.62 -4.06
N PRO A 147 2.06 9.88 -4.28
CA PRO A 147 1.92 10.93 -3.26
C PRO A 147 0.47 11.27 -2.95
N ALA A 148 -0.41 11.24 -3.95
CA ALA A 148 -1.83 11.54 -3.78
C ALA A 148 -2.54 10.54 -2.85
N VAL A 149 -2.12 9.26 -2.83
CA VAL A 149 -2.64 8.28 -1.86
C VAL A 149 -2.34 8.72 -0.43
N GLY A 150 -1.11 9.14 -0.15
CA GLY A 150 -0.71 9.65 1.17
C GLY A 150 -1.39 10.97 1.53
N ILE A 151 -1.40 11.94 0.62
CA ILE A 151 -2.03 13.26 0.83
C ILE A 151 -3.53 13.13 1.10
N SER A 152 -4.22 12.25 0.36
CA SER A 152 -5.65 12.03 0.53
C SER A 152 -6.00 11.50 1.92
N PHE A 153 -5.14 10.63 2.46
CA PHE A 153 -5.33 10.03 3.77
C PHE A 153 -4.93 10.97 4.92
N PHE A 154 -3.71 11.50 4.89
CA PHE A 154 -3.14 12.25 6.02
C PHE A 154 -3.57 13.73 6.05
N VAL A 155 -3.65 14.38 4.88
CA VAL A 155 -3.89 15.83 4.80
C VAL A 155 -5.37 16.12 4.60
N LEU A 156 -5.97 15.53 3.55
CA LEU A 156 -7.35 15.84 3.17
C LEU A 156 -8.38 15.10 4.01
N LYS A 157 -7.99 13.98 4.66
CA LYS A 157 -8.88 13.08 5.42
C LYS A 157 -10.16 12.74 4.65
N ASN A 158 -10.04 12.59 3.33
CA ASN A 158 -11.17 12.37 2.43
C ASN A 158 -11.14 10.94 1.91
N GLY A 159 -12.05 10.11 2.41
CA GLY A 159 -12.14 8.69 2.05
C GLY A 159 -12.35 8.45 0.56
N ILE A 160 -13.09 9.33 -0.13
CA ILE A 160 -13.35 9.20 -1.58
C ILE A 160 -12.06 9.48 -2.36
N CYS A 161 -11.37 10.59 -2.08
CA CYS A 161 -10.10 10.92 -2.72
C CYS A 161 -9.06 9.83 -2.50
N MET A 162 -9.04 9.24 -1.31
CA MET A 162 -8.15 8.14 -0.95
C MET A 162 -8.43 6.89 -1.79
N VAL A 163 -9.69 6.47 -1.92
CA VAL A 163 -10.08 5.32 -2.77
C VAL A 163 -9.77 5.58 -4.23
N VAL A 164 -10.11 6.77 -4.75
CA VAL A 164 -9.83 7.12 -6.16
C VAL A 164 -8.32 7.10 -6.42
N SER A 165 -7.52 7.65 -5.52
CA SER A 165 -6.05 7.62 -5.64
C SER A 165 -5.53 6.19 -5.63
N CYS A 166 -6.00 5.35 -4.70
CA CYS A 166 -5.61 3.94 -4.63
C CYS A 166 -6.05 3.16 -5.87
N LEU A 167 -7.24 3.44 -6.40
CA LEU A 167 -7.78 2.81 -7.60
C LEU A 167 -6.91 3.13 -8.83
N VAL A 168 -6.59 4.40 -9.05
CA VAL A 168 -5.74 4.81 -10.19
C VAL A 168 -4.34 4.23 -10.05
N PHE A 169 -3.77 4.25 -8.84
CA PHE A 169 -2.46 3.64 -8.55
C PHE A 169 -2.46 2.13 -8.83
N ALA A 170 -3.46 1.40 -8.34
CA ALA A 170 -3.61 -0.04 -8.57
C ALA A 170 -3.83 -0.36 -10.06
N LEU A 171 -4.65 0.44 -10.77
CA LEU A 171 -4.86 0.28 -12.21
C LEU A 171 -3.55 0.44 -12.99
N GLY A 172 -2.75 1.46 -12.66
CA GLY A 172 -1.44 1.69 -13.27
C GLY A 172 -0.53 0.48 -13.12
N LEU A 173 -0.45 -0.10 -11.92
CA LEU A 173 0.32 -1.32 -11.66
C LEU A 173 -0.24 -2.55 -12.41
N LEU A 174 -1.56 -2.73 -12.47
CA LEU A 174 -2.19 -3.82 -13.22
C LEU A 174 -1.91 -3.73 -14.72
N LEU A 175 -1.95 -2.52 -15.29
CA LEU A 175 -1.59 -2.28 -16.69
C LEU A 175 -0.12 -2.61 -16.94
N LEU A 176 0.78 -2.23 -16.02
CA LEU A 176 2.20 -2.58 -16.11
C LEU A 176 2.46 -4.08 -15.97
N LEU A 177 1.70 -4.80 -15.14
CA LEU A 177 1.78 -6.26 -14.99
C LEU A 177 1.36 -7.01 -16.27
N ASN A 178 0.32 -6.50 -16.93
CA ASN A 178 -0.27 -7.08 -18.13
C ASN A 178 0.25 -6.49 -19.43
N ARG A 179 1.28 -5.63 -19.36
CA ARG A 179 1.94 -5.08 -20.54
C ARG A 179 2.37 -6.22 -21.46
N LYS A 180 2.18 -6.03 -22.77
CA LYS A 180 2.86 -6.85 -23.76
C LYS A 180 4.35 -6.53 -23.64
N GLU A 181 5.19 -7.54 -23.44
CA GLU A 181 6.62 -7.32 -23.63
C GLU A 181 6.78 -6.91 -25.10
N ALA A 182 7.24 -5.68 -25.33
CA ALA A 182 7.68 -5.30 -26.66
C ALA A 182 8.78 -6.31 -27.02
N ASP A 183 8.54 -7.03 -28.11
CA ASP A 183 9.39 -8.10 -28.60
C ASP A 183 10.86 -7.68 -28.49
N LYS A 184 11.70 -8.51 -27.88
CA LYS A 184 13.15 -8.33 -27.92
C LYS A 184 13.64 -8.70 -29.32
N THR A 185 13.21 -7.95 -30.30
CA THR A 185 13.78 -7.91 -31.63
C THR A 185 14.26 -6.48 -31.84
N ILE A 186 15.52 -6.36 -32.28
CA ILE A 186 16.29 -5.13 -32.52
C ILE A 186 17.13 -4.66 -31.32
N ALA A 187 18.28 -5.32 -31.10
CA ALA A 187 19.59 -4.90 -31.63
C ALA A 187 20.69 -5.84 -31.10
#